data_AF-A0A4Q9KRQ2-F1
#
_entry.id   AF-A0A4Q9KRQ2-F1
#
_cell.length_a   1.000
_cell.length_b   1.000
_cell.length_c   1.000
_cell.angle_alpha   90.00
_cell.angle_beta   90.00
_cell.angle_gamma   90.00
#
_symmetry.space_group_name_H-M   'P 1'
#
loop_
_entity.id
_entity.type
_entity.pdbx_description
1 polymer ?
#
loop_
_entity_poly.entity_id
_entity_poly.type
_entity_poly.pdbx_seq_one_letter_code
_entity_poly.pdbx_strand_id
1 'polypeptide(L)'
;MLGIPTVKSYEEVQTKLIARVERLCRTRLNARNLFQVINQHAISLLNYHIGVLRLGPAEFSKLDDAVRAVLVKNKIHLRSGCKERLYLPLKELGRGL
;
A
#
# COMPACT_ATOMS: atom_id res chain seq x y z
N MET A 1 -13.40 12.34 -25.53
CA MET A 1 -12.02 11.83 -25.42
C MET A 1 -11.81 11.32 -24.01
N LEU A 2 -11.81 10.01 -23.80
CA LEU A 2 -11.54 9.41 -22.49
C LEU A 2 -10.02 9.47 -22.26
N GLY A 3 -9.60 10.13 -21.18
CA GLY A 3 -8.19 10.32 -20.84
C GLY A 3 -7.51 8.97 -20.61
N ILE A 4 -6.58 8.61 -21.51
CA ILE A 4 -5.72 7.45 -21.31
C ILE A 4 -4.88 7.72 -20.04
N PRO A 5 -4.80 6.78 -19.08
CA PRO A 5 -3.87 6.90 -17.97
C PRO A 5 -2.45 7.05 -18.53
N THR A 6 -1.85 8.23 -18.36
CA THR A 6 -0.47 8.45 -18.77
C THR A 6 0.46 7.85 -17.72
N VAL A 7 1.65 7.37 -18.12
CA VAL A 7 2.69 6.89 -17.19
C VAL A 7 2.92 7.88 -16.04
N LYS A 8 2.91 9.18 -16.37
CA LYS A 8 3.03 10.30 -15.41
C LYS A 8 1.99 10.27 -14.29
N SER A 9 0.75 9.89 -14.61
CA SER A 9 -0.35 9.83 -13.64
C SER A 9 -0.23 8.64 -12.68
N TYR A 10 0.29 7.50 -13.15
CA TYR A 10 0.58 6.35 -12.30
C TYR A 10 1.74 6.63 -11.34
N GLU A 11 2.84 7.18 -11.85
CA GLU A 11 4.00 7.54 -11.04
C GLU A 11 3.62 8.51 -9.91
N GLU A 12 2.78 9.50 -10.21
CA GLU A 12 2.30 10.44 -9.20
C GLU A 12 1.51 9.75 -8.08
N VAL A 13 0.65 8.79 -8.42
CA VAL A 13 -0.09 7.98 -7.44
C VAL A 13 0.85 7.14 -6.61
N GLN A 14 1.80 6.46 -7.25
CA GLN A 14 2.79 5.63 -6.57
C GLN A 14 3.62 6.46 -5.59
N THR A 15 4.13 7.63 -6.00
CA THR A 15 4.90 8.53 -5.14
C THR A 15 4.07 9.02 -3.95
N LYS A 16 2.82 9.42 -4.16
CA LYS A 16 1.92 9.86 -3.08
C LYS A 16 1.62 8.73 -2.09
N LEU A 17 1.40 7.52 -2.59
CA LEU A 17 1.15 6.33 -1.78
C LEU A 17 2.38 6.02 -0.91
N ILE A 18 3.56 5.89 -1.52
CA ILE A 18 4.82 5.60 -0.83
C ILE A 18 5.10 6.67 0.25
N ALA A 19 5.00 7.96 -0.10
CA ALA A 19 5.26 9.04 0.84
C ALA A 19 4.27 9.06 2.02
N ARG A 20 3.03 8.59 1.82
CA ARG A 20 2.05 8.44 2.90
C ARG A 20 2.39 7.25 3.80
N VAL A 21 2.67 6.08 3.23
CA VAL A 21 3.07 4.89 4.00
C VAL A 21 4.36 5.16 4.78
N GLU A 22 5.37 5.78 4.18
CA GLU A 22 6.60 6.14 4.89
C GLU A 22 6.36 7.04 6.10
N ARG A 23 5.45 8.02 6.00
CA ARG A 23 5.08 8.88 7.14
C ARG A 23 4.39 8.07 8.25
N LEU A 24 3.49 7.16 7.89
CA LEU A 24 2.82 6.28 8.85
C LEU A 24 3.82 5.36 9.57
N CYS A 25 4.80 4.80 8.84
CA CYS A 25 5.85 3.96 9.41
C CYS A 25 6.72 4.68 10.47
N ARG A 26 6.80 6.02 10.43
CA ARG A 26 7.55 6.84 11.41
C ARG A 26 6.75 7.16 12.67
N THR A 27 5.46 6.87 12.69
CA THR A 27 4.62 7.09 13.88
C THR A 27 4.90 6.03 14.95
N ARG A 28 4.60 6.33 16.21
CA ARG A 28 4.74 5.37 17.33
C ARG A 28 3.52 4.46 17.49
N LEU A 29 2.81 4.15 16.39
CA LEU A 29 1.67 3.24 16.41
C LEU A 29 2.14 1.80 16.63
N ASN A 30 1.37 1.03 17.40
CA ASN A 30 1.59 -0.41 17.45
C ASN A 30 1.26 -1.06 16.09
N ALA A 31 1.77 -2.26 15.84
CA ALA A 31 1.62 -2.92 14.54
C ALA A 31 0.15 -3.06 14.09
N ARG A 32 -0.77 -3.40 15.02
CA ARG A 32 -2.21 -3.53 14.72
C ARG A 32 -2.78 -2.22 14.20
N ASN A 33 -2.55 -1.13 14.92
CA ASN A 33 -3.06 0.19 14.54
C ASN A 33 -2.36 0.70 13.27
N LEU A 34 -1.08 0.41 13.09
CA LEU A 34 -0.33 0.80 11.91
C LEU A 34 -0.93 0.17 10.63
N PHE A 35 -1.17 -1.15 10.62
CA PHE A 35 -1.77 -1.83 9.47
C PHE A 35 -3.20 -1.34 9.20
N GLN A 36 -4.02 -1.15 10.24
CA GLN A 36 -5.36 -0.57 10.08
C GLN A 36 -5.33 0.81 9.43
N VAL A 37 -4.44 1.70 9.90
CA VAL A 37 -4.32 3.06 9.35
C VAL A 37 -3.76 3.02 7.93
N ILE A 38 -2.77 2.17 7.63
CA ILE A 38 -2.27 1.99 6.26
C ILE A 38 -3.41 1.60 5.33
N ASN A 39 -4.25 0.63 5.71
CA ASN A 39 -5.37 0.20 4.89
C ASN A 39 -6.37 1.31 4.62
N GLN A 40 -6.83 2.00 5.67
CA GLN A 40 -7.77 3.11 5.52
C GLN A 40 -7.21 4.21 4.62
N HIS A 41 -5.94 4.58 4.80
CA HIS A 41 -5.31 5.68 4.07
C HIS A 41 -4.86 5.31 2.64
N ALA A 42 -4.47 4.06 2.41
CA ALA A 42 -4.10 3.55 1.09
C ALA A 42 -5.36 3.33 0.24
N ILE A 43 -6.40 2.68 0.78
CA ILE A 43 -7.68 2.46 0.08
C ILE A 43 -8.33 3.79 -0.29
N SER A 44 -8.33 4.77 0.63
CA SER A 44 -8.87 6.11 0.34
C SER A 44 -8.14 6.80 -0.82
N LEU A 45 -6.80 6.70 -0.88
CA LEU A 45 -6.02 7.26 -1.98
C LEU A 45 -6.28 6.52 -3.29
N LEU A 46 -6.27 5.18 -3.26
CA LEU A 46 -6.48 4.34 -4.42
C LEU A 46 -7.89 4.54 -4.98
N ASN A 47 -8.94 4.58 -4.16
CA ASN A 47 -10.32 4.76 -4.63
C ASN A 47 -10.53 6.04 -5.43
N TYR A 48 -9.89 7.15 -5.06
CA TYR A 48 -9.93 8.38 -5.84
C TYR A 48 -9.28 8.20 -7.22
N HIS A 49 -8.17 7.48 -7.27
CA HIS A 49 -7.40 7.29 -8.49
C HIS A 49 -7.91 6.14 -9.37
N ILE A 50 -8.58 5.12 -8.83
CA ILE A 50 -9.15 3.99 -9.59
C ILE A 50 -10.27 4.44 -10.52
N GLY A 51 -11.11 5.40 -10.08
CA GLY A 51 -12.17 5.95 -10.92
C GLY A 51 -11.65 6.79 -12.09
N VAL A 52 -10.44 7.34 -11.95
CA VAL A 52 -9.80 8.25 -12.92
C VAL A 52 -8.80 7.50 -13.81
N LEU A 53 -8.04 6.58 -13.23
CA LEU A 53 -7.00 5.78 -13.86
C LEU A 53 -7.53 4.36 -13.98
N ARG A 54 -7.70 3.87 -15.21
CA ARG A 54 -8.02 2.47 -15.49
C ARG A 54 -6.82 1.56 -15.19
N LEU A 55 -6.46 1.44 -13.92
CA LEU A 55 -5.37 0.59 -13.45
C LEU A 55 -5.75 -0.87 -13.62
N GLY A 56 -4.87 -1.65 -14.23
CA GLY A 56 -5.01 -3.09 -14.34
C GLY A 56 -4.44 -3.83 -13.13
N PRO A 57 -4.63 -5.16 -13.07
CA PRO A 57 -4.08 -6.01 -12.00
C PRO A 57 -2.56 -5.92 -11.85
N ALA A 58 -1.82 -5.72 -12.95
CA ALA A 58 -0.36 -5.64 -12.94
C ALA A 58 0.12 -4.35 -12.23
N GLU A 59 -0.56 -3.24 -12.45
CA GLU A 59 -0.30 -1.96 -11.82
C GLU A 59 -0.60 -2.02 -10.31
N PHE A 60 -1.69 -2.67 -9.91
CA PHE A 60 -1.95 -2.91 -8.49
C PHE A 60 -0.88 -3.78 -7.83
N SER A 61 -0.41 -4.83 -8.52
CA SER A 61 0.70 -5.66 -8.01
C SER A 61 1.98 -4.84 -7.81
N LYS A 62 2.28 -3.91 -8.71
CA LYS A 62 3.45 -3.02 -8.58
C LYS A 62 3.31 -2.05 -7.41
N LEU A 63 2.11 -1.51 -7.18
CA LEU A 63 1.83 -0.65 -6.03
C LEU A 63 1.97 -1.42 -4.71
N ASP A 64 1.45 -2.65 -4.66
CA ASP A 64 1.59 -3.54 -3.50
C ASP A 64 3.07 -3.84 -3.19
N ASP A 65 3.86 -4.21 -4.20
CA ASP A 65 5.29 -4.44 -4.01
C ASP A 65 6.03 -3.20 -3.53
N ALA A 66 5.64 -2.01 -3.99
CA ALA A 66 6.21 -0.76 -3.50
C ALA A 66 5.87 -0.50 -2.02
N VAL A 67 4.63 -0.76 -1.59
CA VAL A 67 4.23 -0.66 -0.18
C VAL A 67 5.01 -1.66 0.67
N ARG A 68 5.13 -2.92 0.22
CA ARG A 68 5.93 -3.95 0.91
C ARG A 68 7.38 -3.56 1.06
N ALA A 69 8.00 -2.99 0.02
CA ALA A 69 9.37 -2.50 0.08
C ALA A 69 9.55 -1.43 1.17
N VAL A 70 8.58 -0.52 1.32
CA VAL A 70 8.59 0.49 2.40
C VAL A 70 8.49 -0.18 3.78
N LEU A 71 7.59 -1.16 3.95
CA LEU A 71 7.44 -1.87 5.22
C LEU A 71 8.71 -2.62 5.62
N VAL A 72 9.39 -3.25 4.64
CA VAL A 72 10.68 -3.93 4.85
C VAL A 72 11.78 -2.94 5.21
N LYS A 73 11.89 -1.83 4.47
CA LYS A 73 12.87 -0.76 4.74
C LYS A 73 12.73 -0.20 6.17
N ASN A 74 11.50 -0.07 6.65
CA ASN A 74 11.20 0.44 8.00
C ASN A 74 11.20 -0.66 9.08
N LYS A 75 11.62 -1.89 8.76
CA LYS A 75 11.71 -3.04 9.69
C LYS A 75 10.37 -3.43 10.33
N ILE A 76 9.24 -3.06 9.71
CA ILE A 76 7.88 -3.43 10.17
C ILE A 76 7.56 -4.87 9.74
N HIS A 77 8.04 -5.25 8.56
CA HIS A 77 7.93 -6.60 8.03
C HIS A 77 9.31 -7.11 7.62
N LEU A 78 9.62 -8.37 7.90
CA LEU A 78 10.87 -8.98 7.47
C LEU A 78 10.76 -9.40 6.01
N ARG A 79 11.82 -9.22 5.22
CA ARG A 79 11.85 -9.68 3.82
C ARG A 79 11.65 -11.20 3.71
N SER A 80 12.14 -11.96 4.68
CA SER A 80 11.94 -13.40 4.83
C SER A 80 10.61 -13.77 5.51
N GLY A 81 9.78 -12.78 5.86
CA GLY A 81 8.47 -13.01 6.44
C GLY A 81 7.53 -13.68 5.44
N CYS A 82 6.59 -14.49 5.97
CA CYS A 82 5.51 -15.07 5.19
C CYS A 82 4.65 -13.96 4.58
N LYS A 83 4.62 -13.90 3.24
CA LYS A 83 3.87 -12.91 2.47
C LYS A 83 2.38 -13.04 2.76
N GLU A 84 1.90 -14.28 2.85
CA GLU A 84 0.51 -14.63 3.08
C GLU A 84 0.02 -14.07 4.42
N ARG A 85 0.87 -14.14 5.45
CA ARG A 85 0.56 -13.59 6.78
C ARG A 85 0.35 -12.08 6.77
N LEU A 86 0.93 -11.34 5.83
CA LEU A 86 0.73 -9.89 5.72
C LEU A 86 -0.75 -9.56 5.44
N TYR A 87 -1.38 -10.34 4.55
CA TYR A 87 -2.74 -10.11 4.09
C TYR A 87 -3.80 -10.87 4.91
N LEU A 88 -3.41 -11.93 5.60
CA LEU A 88 -4.33 -12.66 6.47
C LEU A 88 -4.92 -11.74 7.56
N PRO A 89 -6.21 -11.90 7.89
CA PRO A 89 -6.82 -11.16 9.00
C PRO A 89 -6.09 -11.38 10.32
N LEU A 90 -6.12 -10.37 11.20
CA LEU A 90 -5.55 -10.47 12.56
C LEU A 90 -6.17 -11.63 13.37
N LYS A 91 -7.46 -11.91 13.16
CA LYS A 91 -8.17 -13.04 13.79
C LYS A 91 -7.63 -14.41 13.36
N GLU A 92 -6.92 -14.46 12.23
CA GLU A 92 -6.32 -15.66 11.63
C GLU A 92 -4.79 -15.62 11.77
N LEU A 93 -4.27 -14.97 12.82
CA LEU A 93 -2.84 -14.82 13.10
C LEU A 93 -2.05 -14.00 12.06
N GLY A 94 -2.75 -13.31 11.16
CA GLY A 94 -2.16 -12.45 10.15
C GLY A 94 -1.81 -11.04 10.63
N ARG A 95 -1.63 -10.11 9.69
CA ARG A 95 -1.37 -8.69 9.94
C ARG A 95 -2.52 -7.79 9.45
N GLY A 96 -3.35 -8.30 8.55
CA GLY A 96 -4.56 -7.66 8.04
C GLY A 96 -4.26 -6.38 7.26
N LEU A 97 -3.19 -6.36 6.48
CA LEU A 97 -2.98 -5.39 5.40
C LEU A 97 -3.89 -5.78 4.23
#